data_AF-A0AAW1TTU0-F1
#
_entry.id   AF-A0AAW1TTU0-F1
#
_cell.length_a   1.000
_cell.length_b   1.000
_cell.length_c   1.000
_cell.angle_alpha   90.00
_cell.angle_beta   90.00
_cell.angle_gamma   90.00
#
_symmetry.space_group_name_H-M   'P 1'
#
loop_
_entity.id
_entity.type
_entity.pdbx_description
1 polymer ?
#
loop_
_entity_poly.entity_id
_entity_poly.type
_entity_poly.pdbx_seq_one_letter_code
_entity_poly.pdbx_strand_id
1 'polypeptide(L)'
;MVSKKLPIKLPRHALSNVELVEIVKKLKIPYFRGVFMRNQLPRKIRNYESGIINLDESSGNGTHWTGYVKHGKVIYYFDSIGNLSPPIEAKSYFKSDNRRNRILYNRQRYQKINTYNCGHLVLKFLYNWSHI
;
A
#
# COMPACT_ATOMS: atom_id res chain seq x y z
N MET A 1 5.32 15.29 9.26
CA MET A 1 6.04 14.01 9.43
C MET A 1 7.30 14.07 8.57
N VAL A 2 8.49 13.98 9.17
CA VAL A 2 9.76 14.05 8.42
C VAL A 2 9.91 12.77 7.61
N SER A 3 10.05 12.90 6.29
CA SER A 3 10.20 11.76 5.37
C SER A 3 11.56 11.07 5.59
N LYS A 4 11.58 9.85 6.12
CA LYS A 4 12.83 9.13 6.44
C LYS A 4 13.45 8.54 5.19
N LYS A 5 14.74 8.81 4.91
CA LYS A 5 15.44 8.18 3.77
C LYS A 5 15.39 6.64 3.90
N LEU A 6 15.17 5.94 2.79
CA LEU A 6 15.22 4.48 2.79
C LEU A 6 16.68 4.04 2.98
N PRO A 7 16.95 2.99 3.76
CA PRO A 7 18.29 2.47 4.02
C PRO A 7 18.87 1.68 2.83
N ILE A 8 18.10 1.54 1.74
CA ILE A 8 18.47 0.80 0.54
C ILE A 8 18.26 1.67 -0.70
N LYS A 9 19.02 1.38 -1.76
CA LYS A 9 18.80 1.93 -3.09
C LYS A 9 17.75 1.10 -3.81
N LEU A 10 16.70 1.76 -4.29
CA LEU A 10 15.65 1.09 -5.06
C LEU A 10 16.04 1.00 -6.56
N PRO A 11 15.51 0.00 -7.29
CA PRO A 11 15.68 -0.10 -8.74
C PRO A 11 15.13 1.12 -9.50
N ARG A 12 15.60 1.35 -10.72
CA ARG A 12 15.23 2.51 -11.57
C ARG A 12 14.24 2.11 -12.68
N HIS A 13 13.26 1.27 -12.34
CA HIS A 13 12.21 0.78 -13.23
C HIS A 13 10.94 0.44 -12.43
N ALA A 14 9.82 0.21 -13.09
CA ALA A 14 8.55 -0.17 -12.45
C ALA A 14 8.71 -1.47 -11.64
N LEU A 15 8.27 -1.49 -10.38
CA LEU A 15 8.46 -2.67 -9.53
C LEU A 15 7.36 -3.71 -9.78
N SER A 16 7.78 -4.96 -9.95
CA SER A 16 6.91 -6.14 -9.94
C SER A 16 6.45 -6.50 -8.52
N ASN A 17 5.44 -7.36 -8.41
CA ASN A 17 4.99 -7.92 -7.12
C ASN A 17 6.13 -8.68 -6.41
N VAL A 18 6.96 -9.42 -7.15
CA VAL A 18 8.09 -10.18 -6.60
C VAL A 18 9.11 -9.23 -5.98
N GLU A 19 9.51 -8.18 -6.71
CA GLU A 19 10.44 -7.18 -6.19
C GLU A 19 9.88 -6.44 -4.97
N LEU A 20 8.59 -6.11 -4.97
CA LEU A 20 7.95 -5.47 -3.81
C LEU A 20 8.04 -6.35 -2.56
N VAL A 21 7.77 -7.66 -2.69
CA VAL A 21 7.89 -8.61 -1.57
C VAL A 21 9.34 -8.68 -1.07
N GLU A 22 10.31 -8.78 -1.96
CA GLU A 22 11.72 -8.82 -1.58
C GLU A 22 12.19 -7.55 -0.88
N ILE A 23 11.79 -6.38 -1.41
CA ILE A 23 12.17 -5.10 -0.85
C ILE A 23 11.52 -4.90 0.52
N VAL A 24 10.26 -5.27 0.69
CA VAL A 24 9.58 -5.23 1.99
C VAL A 24 10.33 -6.06 3.04
N LYS A 25 10.78 -7.26 2.68
CA LYS A 25 11.62 -8.12 3.56
C LYS A 25 12.92 -7.42 3.92
N LYS A 26 13.63 -6.85 2.94
CA LYS A 26 14.88 -6.09 3.16
C LYS A 26 14.68 -4.87 4.07
N LEU A 27 13.56 -4.18 3.93
CA LEU A 27 13.17 -3.02 4.75
C LEU A 27 12.63 -3.40 6.13
N LYS A 28 12.42 -4.69 6.41
CA LYS A 28 11.86 -5.21 7.67
C LYS A 28 10.53 -4.55 8.04
N ILE A 29 9.63 -4.34 7.08
CA ILE A 29 8.30 -3.75 7.36
C ILE A 29 7.50 -4.72 8.24
N PRO A 30 7.08 -4.31 9.45
CA PRO A 30 6.34 -5.14 10.38
C PRO A 30 4.90 -5.32 9.93
N TYR A 31 4.29 -6.42 10.38
CA TYR A 31 2.90 -6.77 10.10
C TYR A 31 2.54 -6.81 8.61
N PHE A 32 3.54 -7.01 7.73
CA PHE A 32 3.29 -7.06 6.30
C PHE A 32 2.44 -8.28 5.94
N ARG A 33 1.27 -8.02 5.37
CA ARG A 33 0.27 -9.01 5.03
C ARG A 33 0.52 -9.64 3.68
N GLY A 34 1.00 -8.85 2.72
CA GLY A 34 1.27 -9.28 1.36
C GLY A 34 1.03 -8.20 0.31
N VAL A 35 1.22 -8.63 -0.94
CA VAL A 35 0.89 -7.88 -2.16
C VAL A 35 -0.31 -8.58 -2.79
N PHE A 36 -1.39 -7.86 -3.06
CA PHE A 36 -2.64 -8.42 -3.55
C PHE A 36 -3.16 -7.68 -4.77
N MET A 37 -3.86 -8.37 -5.66
CA MET A 37 -4.72 -7.73 -6.66
C MET A 37 -6.02 -7.25 -5.98
N ARG A 38 -6.73 -6.26 -6.53
CA ARG A 38 -7.90 -5.66 -5.85
C ARG A 38 -8.98 -6.68 -5.49
N ASN A 39 -9.13 -7.72 -6.31
CA ASN A 39 -10.11 -8.80 -6.17
C ASN A 39 -9.57 -10.04 -5.41
N GLN A 40 -8.32 -10.00 -4.95
CA GLN A 40 -7.66 -11.11 -4.23
C GLN A 40 -7.25 -10.71 -2.81
N LEU A 41 -7.90 -9.70 -2.24
CA LEU A 41 -7.71 -9.34 -0.83
C LEU A 41 -8.15 -10.48 0.09
N PRO A 42 -7.49 -10.67 1.25
CA PRO A 42 -7.92 -11.67 2.22
C PRO A 42 -9.36 -11.43 2.69
N ARG A 43 -10.03 -12.48 3.18
CA ARG A 43 -11.43 -12.37 3.64
C ARG A 43 -11.62 -11.41 4.83
N LYS A 44 -10.65 -11.35 5.73
CA LYS A 44 -10.74 -10.56 6.97
C LYS A 44 -9.45 -9.81 7.25
N ILE A 45 -9.59 -8.52 7.52
CA ILE A 45 -8.50 -7.62 7.94
C ILE A 45 -8.06 -7.89 9.39
N ARG A 46 -6.76 -7.88 9.68
CA ARG A 46 -6.21 -8.01 11.04
C ARG A 46 -6.28 -6.70 11.82
N ASN A 47 -6.01 -6.72 13.13
CA ASN A 47 -5.97 -5.48 13.94
C ASN A 47 -4.77 -4.60 13.60
N TYR A 48 -3.65 -5.23 13.26
CA TYR A 48 -2.42 -4.59 12.83
C TYR A 48 -1.94 -5.33 11.59
N GLU A 49 -1.87 -4.62 10.47
CA GLU A 49 -1.31 -5.13 9.23
C GLU A 49 -0.97 -4.01 8.27
N SER A 50 -0.05 -4.29 7.36
CA SER A 50 0.25 -3.44 6.21
C SER A 50 0.18 -4.25 4.94
N GLY A 51 -0.09 -3.63 3.81
CA GLY A 51 -0.14 -4.35 2.54
C GLY A 51 -0.04 -3.43 1.35
N ILE A 52 0.16 -4.06 0.19
CA ILE A 52 0.20 -3.41 -1.11
C ILE A 52 -0.93 -3.99 -1.95
N ILE A 53 -1.65 -3.11 -2.67
CA ILE A 53 -2.78 -3.49 -3.51
C ILE A 53 -2.49 -3.04 -4.94
N ASN A 54 -2.64 -3.93 -5.92
CA ASN A 54 -2.75 -3.54 -7.32
C ASN A 54 -4.19 -3.13 -7.61
N LEU A 55 -4.40 -2.02 -8.31
CA LEU A 55 -5.74 -1.60 -8.73
C LEU A 55 -6.31 -2.40 -9.90
N ASP A 56 -5.53 -3.30 -10.49
CA ASP A 56 -6.01 -4.26 -11.48
C ASP A 56 -6.58 -5.53 -10.83
N GLU A 57 -7.30 -6.31 -11.62
CA GLU A 57 -7.78 -7.63 -11.25
C GLU A 57 -6.76 -8.72 -11.54
N SER A 58 -6.90 -9.86 -10.89
CA SER A 58 -5.97 -10.99 -11.00
C SER A 58 -5.85 -11.64 -12.38
N SER A 59 -6.78 -11.37 -13.29
CA SER A 59 -6.71 -11.78 -14.69
C SER A 59 -5.89 -10.81 -15.55
N GLY A 60 -5.63 -9.59 -15.05
CA GLY A 60 -4.87 -8.56 -15.71
C GLY A 60 -3.38 -8.58 -15.37
N ASN A 61 -2.61 -7.75 -16.09
CA ASN A 61 -1.16 -7.67 -15.95
C ASN A 61 -0.72 -6.70 -14.83
N GLY A 62 -1.66 -5.98 -14.19
CA GLY A 62 -1.37 -4.95 -13.20
C GLY A 62 -1.34 -3.55 -13.81
N THR A 63 -1.87 -2.57 -13.07
CA THR A 63 -2.01 -1.18 -13.55
C THR A 63 -1.36 -0.18 -12.62
N HIS A 64 -1.55 -0.31 -11.31
CA HIS A 64 -1.12 0.69 -10.33
C HIS A 64 -0.99 0.10 -8.93
N TRP A 65 0.12 0.41 -8.25
CA TRP A 65 0.34 -0.01 -6.86
C TRP A 65 -0.10 1.06 -5.87
N THR A 66 -0.90 0.66 -4.89
CA THR A 66 -1.30 1.45 -3.73
C THR A 66 -0.91 0.73 -2.43
N GLY A 67 -0.88 1.45 -1.32
CA GLY A 67 -0.46 0.90 -0.03
C GLY A 67 -1.48 1.14 1.07
N TYR A 68 -1.50 0.28 2.08
CA TYR A 68 -2.24 0.57 3.30
C TYR A 68 -1.50 0.12 4.56
N VAL A 69 -1.80 0.80 5.66
CA VAL A 69 -1.42 0.42 7.03
C VAL A 69 -2.65 0.51 7.91
N LYS A 70 -2.95 -0.56 8.63
CA LYS A 70 -3.94 -0.57 9.69
C LYS A 70 -3.26 -0.61 11.05
N HIS A 71 -3.70 0.28 11.92
CA HIS A 71 -3.29 0.36 13.31
C HIS A 71 -4.54 0.50 14.20
N GLY A 72 -5.02 -0.62 14.74
CA GLY A 72 -6.24 -0.66 15.53
C GLY A 72 -7.49 -0.37 14.68
N LYS A 73 -8.19 0.74 14.97
CA LYS A 73 -9.40 1.17 14.24
C LYS A 73 -9.13 2.18 13.13
N VAL A 74 -7.87 2.54 12.87
CA VAL A 74 -7.50 3.52 11.83
C VAL A 74 -6.76 2.82 10.72
N ILE A 75 -7.16 3.13 9.49
CA ILE A 75 -6.54 2.64 8.26
C ILE A 75 -6.04 3.84 7.48
N TYR A 76 -4.75 3.82 7.18
CA TYR A 76 -4.11 4.79 6.32
C TYR A 76 -3.92 4.15 4.96
N TYR A 77 -4.65 4.63 3.97
CA TYR A 77 -4.50 4.27 2.57
C TYR A 77 -3.64 5.30 1.86
N PHE A 78 -2.77 4.82 0.97
CA PHE A 78 -1.88 5.65 0.20
C PHE A 78 -2.00 5.33 -1.28
N ASP A 79 -2.27 6.37 -2.05
CA ASP A 79 -2.22 6.35 -3.50
C ASP A 79 -1.33 7.50 -3.97
N SER A 80 -0.28 7.19 -4.71
CA SER A 80 0.67 8.19 -5.20
C SER A 80 0.06 9.19 -6.18
N ILE A 81 -1.08 8.88 -6.82
CA ILE A 81 -1.85 9.83 -7.63
C ILE A 81 -2.53 10.89 -6.75
N GLY A 82 -2.88 10.52 -5.52
CA GLY A 82 -3.46 11.39 -4.50
C GLY A 82 -4.90 11.82 -4.77
N ASN A 83 -5.57 12.29 -3.71
CA ASN A 83 -6.95 12.77 -3.75
C ASN A 83 -7.96 11.73 -4.28
N LEU A 84 -7.67 10.45 -4.11
CA LEU A 84 -8.52 9.34 -4.52
C LEU A 84 -8.89 8.50 -3.30
N SER A 85 -10.19 8.24 -3.17
CA SER A 85 -10.69 7.29 -2.19
C SER A 85 -10.29 5.86 -2.60
N PRO A 86 -10.06 4.93 -1.65
CA PRO A 86 -9.76 3.55 -2.01
C PRO A 86 -10.88 2.92 -2.86
N PRO A 87 -10.56 1.94 -3.71
CA PRO A 87 -11.55 1.21 -4.49
C PRO A 87 -12.53 0.44 -3.57
N ILE A 88 -13.67 0.03 -4.11
CA ILE A 88 -14.77 -0.55 -3.32
C ILE A 88 -14.34 -1.86 -2.64
N GLU A 89 -13.51 -2.66 -3.30
CA GLU A 89 -12.95 -3.91 -2.79
C GLU A 89 -12.05 -3.65 -1.58
N ALA A 90 -11.17 -2.65 -1.67
CA ALA A 90 -10.34 -2.24 -0.54
C ALA A 90 -11.20 -1.72 0.62
N LYS A 91 -12.24 -0.90 0.34
CA LYS A 91 -13.18 -0.43 1.38
C LYS A 91 -13.94 -1.56 2.05
N SER A 92 -14.37 -2.56 1.29
CA SER A 92 -15.04 -3.75 1.79
C SER A 92 -14.11 -4.53 2.71
N TYR A 93 -12.87 -4.79 2.24
CA TYR A 93 -11.83 -5.44 3.04
C TYR A 93 -11.53 -4.67 4.34
N PHE A 94 -11.40 -3.36 4.26
CA PHE A 94 -11.12 -2.47 5.41
C PHE A 94 -12.23 -2.46 6.47
N LYS A 95 -13.45 -2.89 6.13
CA LYS A 95 -14.60 -3.00 7.04
C LYS A 95 -14.94 -4.45 7.41
N SER A 96 -14.19 -5.43 6.92
CA SER A 96 -14.47 -6.87 7.08
C SER A 96 -14.33 -7.41 8.50
N ASP A 97 -13.81 -6.62 9.44
CA ASP A 97 -13.74 -6.98 10.87
C ASP A 97 -14.96 -6.49 11.68
N ASN A 98 -15.97 -5.92 11.03
CA ASN A 98 -17.18 -5.36 11.62
C ASN A 98 -16.92 -4.26 12.67
N ARG A 99 -15.73 -3.66 12.67
CA ARG A 99 -15.41 -2.51 13.50
C ARG A 99 -15.72 -1.23 12.73
N ARG A 100 -16.06 -0.15 13.45
CA ARG A 100 -16.19 1.20 12.87
C ARG A 100 -14.80 1.77 12.53
N ASN A 101 -14.14 1.18 11.53
CA ASN A 101 -12.80 1.59 11.11
C ASN A 101 -12.86 2.93 10.38
N ARG A 102 -11.97 3.84 10.77
CA ARG A 102 -11.77 5.13 10.10
C ARG A 102 -10.73 4.97 9.00
N ILE A 103 -11.14 5.22 7.75
CA ILE A 103 -10.28 5.15 6.58
C ILE A 103 -9.82 6.57 6.24
N LEU A 104 -8.51 6.80 6.29
CA LEU A 104 -7.84 8.04 5.92
C LEU A 104 -7.02 7.80 4.64
N TYR A 105 -6.96 8.78 3.75
CA TYR A 105 -6.17 8.70 2.52
C TYR A 105 -5.49 10.03 2.21
N ASN A 106 -4.37 9.98 1.50
CA ASN A 106 -3.62 11.19 1.15
C ASN A 106 -4.35 12.01 0.08
N ARG A 107 -4.40 13.33 0.28
CA ARG A 107 -4.92 14.29 -0.71
C ARG A 107 -3.84 14.75 -1.69
N GLN A 108 -2.59 14.82 -1.23
CA GLN A 108 -1.48 15.27 -2.05
C GLN A 108 -1.09 14.21 -3.09
N ARG A 109 -0.85 14.67 -4.33
CA ARG A 109 -0.24 13.89 -5.41
C ARG A 109 1.28 13.83 -5.20
N TYR A 110 1.84 12.63 -5.33
CA TYR A 110 3.29 12.37 -5.22
C TYR A 110 3.91 11.83 -6.51
N GLN A 111 3.09 11.29 -7.41
CA GLN A 111 3.51 10.76 -8.70
C GLN A 111 3.09 11.68 -9.84
N LYS A 112 4.05 11.99 -10.72
CA LYS A 112 3.78 12.66 -11.99
C LYS A 112 3.09 11.68 -12.94
N ILE A 113 2.23 12.21 -13.82
CA ILE A 113 1.56 11.42 -14.86
C ILE A 113 2.63 10.68 -15.70
N ASN A 114 2.34 9.43 -16.09
CA ASN A 114 3.20 8.57 -16.92
C ASN A 114 4.60 8.26 -16.35
N THR A 115 4.74 8.25 -15.01
CA THR A 115 5.98 7.77 -14.35
C THR A 115 5.77 6.43 -13.69
N TYR A 116 6.84 5.65 -13.50
CA TYR A 116 6.78 4.26 -13.03
C TYR A 116 6.88 4.08 -11.50
N ASN A 117 6.92 5.18 -10.73
CA ASN A 117 7.42 5.15 -9.35
C ASN A 117 6.35 4.88 -8.28
N CYS A 118 5.14 4.42 -8.63
CA CYS A 118 4.08 4.11 -7.67
C CYS A 118 4.54 3.08 -6.62
N GLY A 119 5.16 1.99 -7.05
CA GLY A 119 5.72 0.96 -6.15
C GLY A 119 6.76 1.52 -5.18
N HIS A 120 7.66 2.38 -5.65
CA HIS A 120 8.68 3.03 -4.81
C HIS A 120 8.07 3.94 -3.75
N LEU A 121 7.03 4.69 -4.14
CA LEU A 121 6.32 5.60 -3.24
C LEU A 121 5.52 4.82 -2.20
N VAL A 122 4.91 3.69 -2.57
CA VAL A 122 4.25 2.78 -1.62
C VAL A 122 5.25 2.22 -0.61
N LEU A 123 6.42 1.73 -1.06
CA LEU A 123 7.47 1.24 -0.16
C LEU A 123 7.93 2.32 0.82
N LYS A 124 8.08 3.55 0.34
CA LYS A 124 8.44 4.70 1.17
C LYS A 124 7.36 5.01 2.21
N PHE A 125 6.09 4.97 1.81
CA PHE A 125 4.95 5.14 2.71
C PHE A 125 4.94 4.07 3.82
N LEU A 126 5.06 2.79 3.46
CA LEU A 126 5.10 1.69 4.42
C LEU A 126 6.28 1.79 5.38
N TYR A 127 7.47 2.11 4.85
CA TYR A 127 8.68 2.30 5.67
C TYR A 127 8.53 3.42 6.68
N ASN A 128 7.99 4.57 6.25
CA ASN A 128 7.77 5.69 7.15
C ASN A 128 6.81 5.32 8.29
N TRP A 129 5.74 4.56 8.00
CA TRP A 129 4.78 4.08 9.01
C TRP A 129 5.35 3.07 10.00
N SER A 130 6.25 2.21 9.53
CA SER A 130 6.86 1.16 10.37
C SER A 130 7.83 1.66 11.43
N HIS A 131 8.24 2.92 11.36
CA HIS A 131 9.23 3.51 12.26
C HIS A 131 8.69 4.82 12.88
N ILE A 132 7.38 4.93 13.10
CA ILE A 132 6.77 6.06 13.84
C ILE A 132 6.77 5.74 15.33
#